data_AF-A0A371HR85-F1
#
_entry.id   AF-A0A371HR85-F1
#
_cell.length_a   1.000
_cell.length_b   1.000
_cell.length_c   1.000
_cell.angle_alpha   90.00
_cell.angle_beta   90.00
_cell.angle_gamma   90.00
#
_symmetry.space_group_name_H-M   'P 1'
#
loop_
_entity.id
_entity.type
_entity.pdbx_description
1 polymer ?
#
loop_
_entity_poly.entity_id
_entity_poly.type
_entity_poly.pdbx_seq_one_letter_code
_entity_poly.pdbx_strand_id
1 'polypeptide(L)' 'MVVTYKDWHDMLPYALHRYRTSMHTYTGATPYSLVYGTEAVLPVEVEIPFLRVLAEEESDESEWVRSRLDQLNLIEEKF' A
#
# COMPACT_ATOMS: atom_id res chain seq x y z
N MET A 1 -1.45 16.74 3.85
CA MET A 1 -1.66 16.95 5.31
C MET A 1 -0.31 17.04 5.99
N VAL A 2 -0.12 17.96 6.95
CA VAL A 2 1.12 18.02 7.74
C VAL A 2 0.95 17.12 8.96
N VAL A 3 1.78 16.09 9.06
CA VAL A 3 1.79 15.14 10.18
C VAL A 3 2.63 15.73 11.30
N THR A 4 2.07 15.84 12.50
CA THR A 4 2.77 16.39 13.66
C THR A 4 2.99 15.33 14.74
N TYR A 5 3.84 15.62 15.74
CA TYR A 5 4.08 14.70 16.86
C TYR A 5 2.82 14.41 17.70
N LYS A 6 1.79 15.26 17.61
CA LYS A 6 0.52 15.05 18.31
C LYS A 6 -0.31 13.94 17.66
N ASP A 7 -0.05 13.65 16.40
CA ASP A 7 -0.79 12.68 15.58
C ASP A 7 -0.13 11.28 15.61
N TRP A 8 0.74 11.04 16.61
CA TRP A 8 1.51 9.79 16.72
C TRP A 8 0.61 8.55 16.78
N HIS A 9 -0.59 8.68 17.35
CA HIS A 9 -1.55 7.60 17.51
C HIS A 9 -2.19 7.23 16.16
N ASP A 10 -2.45 8.22 15.30
CA ASP A 10 -2.92 7.99 13.93
C ASP A 10 -1.82 7.36 13.06
N MET A 11 -0.55 7.66 13.35
CA MET A 11 0.60 7.09 12.64
C MET A 11 1.02 5.70 13.12
N LEU A 12 0.61 5.30 14.32
CA LEU A 12 1.04 4.06 14.95
C LEU A 12 0.72 2.80 14.10
N PRO A 13 -0.48 2.64 13.50
CA PRO A 13 -0.78 1.49 12.66
C PRO A 13 0.17 1.36 11.45
N TYR A 14 0.51 2.49 10.82
CA TYR A 14 1.42 2.53 9.68
C TYR A 14 2.86 2.17 10.09
N ALA A 15 3.34 2.73 11.20
CA ALA A 15 4.67 2.41 11.72
C ALA A 15 4.81 0.93 12.09
N LEU A 16 3.80 0.36 12.76
CA LEU A 16 3.76 -1.06 13.11
C LEU A 16 3.68 -1.96 11.88
N HIS A 17 2.87 -1.59 10.88
CA HIS A 17 2.81 -2.31 9.62
C HIS A 17 4.18 -2.36 8.95
N ARG A 18 4.83 -1.21 8.79
CA ARG A 18 6.15 -1.10 8.17
C ARG A 18 7.21 -1.91 8.91
N TYR A 19 7.20 -1.88 10.24
CA TYR A 19 8.11 -2.68 11.05
C TYR A 19 7.90 -4.19 10.83
N ARG A 20 6.65 -4.65 10.76
CA ARG A 20 6.31 -6.07 10.60
C ARG A 20 6.65 -6.62 9.21
N THR A 21 6.55 -5.79 8.17
CA THR A 21 6.76 -6.19 6.78
C THR A 21 8.16 -5.89 6.25
N SER A 22 8.96 -5.08 6.94
CA SER A 22 10.35 -4.82 6.53
C SER A 22 11.28 -5.95 6.93
N MET A 23 12.24 -6.28 6.07
CA MET A 23 13.30 -7.23 6.40
C MET A 23 14.16 -6.69 7.55
N HIS A 24 14.38 -7.53 8.56
CA HIS A 24 15.26 -7.19 9.66
C HIS A 24 16.69 -7.63 9.34
N THR A 25 17.65 -6.71 9.39
CA THR A 25 19.04 -6.94 8.93
C THR A 25 19.74 -8.13 9.60
N TYR A 26 19.44 -8.38 10.87
CA TYR A 26 20.06 -9.45 11.64
C TYR A 26 19.50 -10.85 11.31
N THR A 27 18.18 -10.96 11.11
CA THR A 27 17.52 -12.26 10.85
C THR A 27 17.37 -12.55 9.37
N GLY A 28 17.52 -11.54 8.50
CA GLY A 28 17.23 -11.66 7.07
C GLY A 28 15.76 -11.93 6.75
N ALA A 29 14.88 -11.81 7.76
CA ALA A 29 13.46 -12.13 7.66
C ALA A 29 12.61 -10.97 8.18
N THR A 30 11.36 -10.90 7.74
CA THR A 30 10.39 -9.92 8.27
C THR A 30 9.87 -10.42 9.61
N PRO A 31 9.59 -9.54 10.59
CA PRO A 31 8.98 -9.98 11.84
C PRO A 31 7.65 -10.73 11.63
N TYR A 32 6.89 -10.39 10.59
CA TYR A 32 5.68 -11.12 10.22
C TYR A 32 5.97 -12.58 9.83
N SER A 33 6.98 -12.82 8.99
CA SER A 33 7.29 -14.19 8.55
C SER A 33 7.84 -15.07 9.65
N LEU A 34 8.51 -14.49 10.65
CA LEU A 34 8.94 -15.23 11.84
C LEU A 34 7.75 -15.68 12.71
N VAL A 35 6.65 -14.92 12.75
CA VAL A 35 5.47 -15.25 13.57
C VAL A 35 4.54 -16.22 12.84
N TYR A 36 4.29 -16.00 11.55
CA TYR A 36 3.28 -16.72 10.78
C TYR A 36 3.85 -17.77 9.81
N GLY A 37 5.19 -17.82 9.65
CA GLY A 37 5.86 -18.76 8.76
C GLY A 37 5.75 -18.43 7.27
N THR A 38 5.20 -17.27 6.91
CA THR A 38 5.02 -16.82 5.51
C THR A 38 5.22 -15.31 5.41
N GLU A 39 5.61 -14.83 4.23
CA GLU A 39 5.76 -13.39 3.99
C GLU A 39 4.41 -12.69 4.05
N ALA A 40 4.42 -11.41 4.48
CA ALA A 40 3.21 -10.61 4.52
C ALA A 40 2.78 -10.26 3.08
N VAL A 41 1.75 -10.94 2.59
CA VAL A 41 1.10 -10.59 1.32
C VAL A 41 0.00 -9.58 1.63
N LEU A 42 0.07 -8.40 1.02
CA LEU A 42 -1.02 -7.44 1.11
C LEU A 42 -2.24 -8.01 0.38
N PRO A 43 -3.45 -8.00 0.98
CA PRO A 43 -4.66 -8.33 0.26
C PRO A 43 -4.81 -7.38 -0.95
N VAL A 44 -5.32 -7.89 -2.06
CA VAL A 44 -5.45 -7.11 -3.30
C VAL A 44 -6.30 -5.85 -3.10
N GLU A 45 -7.25 -5.91 -2.16
CA GLU A 45 -8.13 -4.81 -1.77
C GLU A 45 -7.39 -3.67 -1.06
N VAL A 46 -6.21 -3.93 -0.47
CA VAL A 46 -5.35 -2.94 0.18
C VAL A 46 -4.22 -2.51 -0.77
N GLU A 47 -3.73 -3.43 -1.58
CA GLU A 47 -2.70 -3.19 -2.58
C GLU A 47 -3.19 -2.22 -3.66
N ILE A 48 -4.41 -2.38 -4.18
CA ILE A 48 -4.96 -1.50 -5.22
C ILE A 48 -5.12 -0.05 -4.70
N PRO A 49 -5.72 0.23 -3.53
CA PRO A 49 -5.74 1.58 -2.96
C PRO A 49 -4.35 2.13 -2.65
N PHE A 50 -3.42 1.30 -2.17
CA PHE A 50 -2.06 1.75 -1.87
C PHE A 50 -1.30 2.16 -3.14
N LEU A 51 -1.39 1.36 -4.20
CA LEU A 51 -0.82 1.69 -5.51
C LEU A 51 -1.48 2.92 -6.13
N ARG A 52 -2.79 3.12 -5.92
CA ARG A 52 -3.49 4.34 -6.35
C ARG A 52 -2.96 5.60 -5.67
N VAL A 53 -2.81 5.55 -4.34
CA VAL A 53 -2.27 6.67 -3.56
C VAL A 53 -0.82 6.99 -3.96
N LEU A 54 0.00 5.97 -4.21
CA LEU A 54 1.36 6.16 -4.70
C LEU A 54 1.41 6.72 -6.13
N ALA A 55 0.52 6.27 -7.02
CA ALA A 55 0.45 6.77 -8.38
C ALA A 55 -0.10 8.20 -8.46
N GLU A 56 -1.04 8.57 -7.58
CA GLU A 56 -1.56 9.94 -7.44
C GLU A 56 -0.51 10.91 -6.91
N GLU A 57 0.45 10.44 -6.10
CA GLU A 57 1.60 11.25 -5.65
C GLU A 57 2.60 11.55 -6.79
N GLU A 58 2.63 10.71 -7.83
CA GLU A 58 3.61 10.79 -8.93
C GLU A 58 3.03 11.36 -10.25
N SER A 59 1.71 11.40 -10.44
CA SER A 59 1.10 11.66 -11.77
C SER A 59 0.32 12.96 -11.91
N ASP A 60 0.25 13.47 -13.15
CA ASP A 60 -0.64 14.56 -13.54
C ASP A 60 -2.09 14.02 -13.62
N GLU A 61 -3.00 14.66 -12.87
CA GLU A 61 -4.42 14.28 -12.71
C GLU A 61 -5.12 13.90 -14.02
N SER A 62 -4.74 14.54 -15.14
CA SER A 62 -5.37 14.35 -16.44
C SER A 62 -5.05 13.01 -17.11
N GLU A 63 -3.83 12.47 -16.90
CA GLU A 63 -3.44 11.15 -17.40
C GLU A 63 -4.03 10.02 -16.53
N TRP A 64 -4.15 10.25 -15.21
CA TRP A 64 -4.77 9.31 -14.28
C TRP A 64 -6.25 9.06 -14.60
N VAL A 65 -7.01 10.13 -14.88
CA VAL A 65 -8.45 10.01 -15.23
C VAL A 65 -8.64 9.20 -16.51
N ARG A 66 -7.77 9.35 -17.51
CA ARG A 66 -7.81 8.56 -18.75
C ARG A 66 -7.52 7.08 -18.51
N SER A 67 -6.45 6.77 -17.79
CA SER A 67 -6.08 5.40 -17.45
C SER A 67 -7.16 4.69 -16.63
N ARG A 68 -7.81 5.42 -15.72
CA ARG A 68 -8.96 4.93 -14.92
C ARG A 68 -10.16 4.59 -15.80
N LEU A 69 -10.47 5.43 -16.78
CA LEU A 69 -11.58 5.21 -17.71
C LEU A 69 -11.34 3.95 -18.56
N ASP A 70 -10.11 3.77 -19.04
CA ASP A 70 -9.73 2.60 -19.84
C ASP A 70 -9.78 1.29 -19.04
N GLN A 71 -9.36 1.31 -17.77
CA GLN A 71 -9.50 0.14 -16.88
C GLN A 71 -10.95 -0.25 -16.61
N LEU A 72 -11.85 0.73 -16.45
CA LEU A 72 -13.27 0.47 -16.22
C LEU A 72 -13.93 -0.13 -17.47
N ASN A 73 -13.60 0.38 -18.66
CA ASN A 73 -14.08 -0.17 -19.92
C ASN A 73 -13.64 -1.64 -20.12
N LEU A 74 -12.40 -1.98 -19.75
CA LEU A 74 -11.89 -3.35 -19.82
C LEU A 74 -12.61 -4.33 -18.87
N ILE A 75 -13.14 -3.83 -17.75
CA ILE A 75 -13.91 -4.64 -16.79
C ILE A 75 -15.35 -4.82 -17.28
N GLU A 76 -15.95 -3.81 -17.90
CA GLU A 76 -17.30 -3.89 -18.48
C GLU A 76 -17.37 -4.85 -19.69
N GLU A 77 -16.33 -4.95 -20.52
CA GLU A 77 -16.30 -5.89 -21.65
C GLU A 77 -16.16 -7.38 -21.26
N LYS A 78 -15.94 -7.69 -19.98
CA LYS A 78 -15.77 -9.07 -19.48
C LYS A 78 -17.07 -9.68 -18.92
N PHE A 79 -18.21 -8.99 -19.05
CA PHE A 79 -19.55 -9.47 -18.71
C PHE A 79 -20.51 -9.36 -19.89
#